data_AF-A0A0F9WN72-F1
#
_entry.id   AF-A0A0F9WN72-F1
#
_cell.length_a   1.000
_cell.length_b   1.000
_cell.length_c   1.000
_cell.angle_alpha   90.00
_cell.angle_beta   90.00
_cell.angle_gamma   90.00
#
_symmetry.space_group_name_H-M   'P 1'
#
loop_
_entity.id
_entity.type
_entity.pdbx_description
1 polymer ?
#
loop_
_entity_poly.entity_id
_entity_poly.type
_entity_poly.pdbx_seq_one_letter_code
_entity_poly.pdbx_strand_id
1 'polypeptide(L)'
;MWLEEVSFDLIATISNVDLAAVSNLCSKLRDLKAFGLYPKKINTIGGECSVVEIDESKFGKRKQNKGHKVERAWIVGAAERKSRKIILMNIENSNCLTLAAFCKRFIHKKSIVFNGC
;
A
#
# COMPACT_ATOMS: atom_id res chain seq x y z
N MET A 1 -13.76 -9.59 -0.84
CA MET A 1 -12.55 -9.12 -1.53
C MET A 1 -11.81 -8.12 -0.65
N TRP A 2 -10.62 -8.51 -0.18
CA TRP A 2 -9.74 -7.76 0.75
C TRP A 2 -9.40 -6.31 0.33
N LEU A 3 -9.68 -5.92 -0.92
CA LEU A 3 -9.37 -4.59 -1.44
C LEU A 3 -10.40 -3.52 -1.08
N GLU A 4 -11.66 -3.93 -0.92
CA GLU A 4 -12.81 -3.04 -0.73
C GLU A 4 -13.66 -3.44 0.49
N GLU A 5 -13.13 -4.31 1.36
CA GLU A 5 -13.85 -4.85 2.53
C GLU A 5 -15.18 -5.59 2.20
N VAL A 6 -15.46 -5.86 0.92
CA VAL A 6 -16.67 -6.55 0.47
C VAL A 6 -16.60 -8.04 0.84
N SER A 7 -17.69 -8.68 1.29
CA SER A 7 -17.69 -10.14 1.53
C SER A 7 -17.81 -10.94 0.23
N PHE A 8 -17.30 -12.18 0.20
CA PHE A 8 -17.50 -13.05 -0.97
C PHE A 8 -18.98 -13.43 -1.15
N ASP A 9 -19.72 -13.55 -0.05
CA ASP A 9 -21.16 -13.84 -0.05
C ASP A 9 -21.96 -12.73 -0.72
N LEU A 10 -21.60 -11.46 -0.47
CA LEU A 10 -22.25 -10.32 -1.12
C LEU A 10 -21.99 -10.32 -2.63
N ILE A 11 -20.77 -10.64 -3.05
CA ILE A 11 -20.42 -10.74 -4.47
C ILE A 11 -21.22 -11.86 -5.13
N ALA A 12 -21.20 -13.06 -4.56
CA ALA A 12 -21.93 -14.23 -5.05
C ALA A 12 -23.43 -13.91 -5.21
N THR A 13 -24.02 -13.25 -4.21
CA THR A 13 -25.43 -12.85 -4.20
C THR A 13 -25.75 -11.82 -5.29
N ILE A 14 -24.93 -10.77 -5.44
CA ILE A 14 -25.15 -9.71 -6.45
C ILE A 14 -24.93 -10.24 -7.86
N SER A 15 -23.89 -11.05 -8.07
CA SER A 15 -23.57 -11.60 -9.39
C SER A 15 -24.41 -12.82 -9.77
N ASN A 16 -25.16 -13.39 -8.81
CA ASN A 16 -25.86 -14.67 -8.94
C ASN A 16 -24.93 -15.80 -9.43
N VAL A 17 -23.72 -15.86 -8.84
CA VAL A 17 -22.69 -16.84 -9.16
C VAL A 17 -22.39 -17.63 -7.90
N ASP A 18 -22.12 -18.92 -8.05
CA ASP A 18 -21.74 -19.79 -6.95
C ASP A 18 -20.50 -19.27 -6.19
N LEU A 19 -20.53 -19.41 -4.86
CA LEU A 19 -19.48 -18.92 -3.97
C LEU A 19 -18.12 -19.55 -4.28
N ALA A 20 -18.09 -20.83 -4.67
CA ALA A 20 -16.84 -21.50 -5.03
C ALA A 20 -16.27 -20.93 -6.34
N ALA A 21 -17.12 -20.59 -7.31
CA ALA A 21 -16.69 -19.91 -8.53
C ALA A 21 -16.13 -18.51 -8.24
N VAL A 22 -16.77 -17.73 -7.35
CA VAL A 22 -16.26 -16.43 -6.88
C VAL A 22 -14.89 -16.58 -6.19
N SER A 23 -14.75 -17.56 -5.30
CA SER A 23 -13.50 -17.85 -4.58
C SER A 23 -12.36 -18.27 -5.53
N ASN A 24 -12.67 -19.15 -6.49
CA ASN A 24 -11.73 -19.61 -7.51
C ASN A 24 -11.27 -18.46 -8.42
N LEU A 25 -12.20 -17.60 -8.85
CA LEU A 25 -11.88 -16.42 -9.64
C LEU A 25 -10.97 -15.45 -8.86
N CYS A 26 -11.30 -15.16 -7.59
CA CYS A 26 -10.49 -14.29 -6.74
C CYS A 26 -9.08 -14.84 -6.51
N SER A 27 -8.94 -16.16 -6.40
CA SER A 27 -7.64 -16.82 -6.27
C SER A 27 -6.81 -16.66 -7.55
N LYS A 28 -7.41 -16.90 -8.73
CA LYS A 28 -6.74 -16.67 -10.03
C LYS A 28 -6.31 -15.22 -10.24
N LEU A 29 -7.17 -14.26 -9.88
CA LEU A 29 -6.83 -12.83 -9.98
C LEU A 29 -5.66 -12.44 -9.06
N ARG A 30 -5.54 -13.10 -7.90
CA ARG A 30 -4.39 -12.92 -6.99
C ARG A 30 -3.11 -13.46 -7.60
N ASP A 31 -3.16 -14.65 -8.18
CA ASP A 31 -1.99 -15.30 -8.79
C ASP A 31 -1.48 -14.52 -10.01
N LEU A 32 -2.40 -13.95 -10.79
CA LEU A 32 -2.09 -13.06 -11.92
C LEU A 32 -1.52 -11.70 -11.50
N LYS A 33 -1.41 -11.41 -10.19
CA LYS A 33 -1.07 -10.08 -9.66
C LYS A 33 -1.96 -8.97 -10.21
N ALA A 34 -3.15 -9.31 -10.73
CA ALA A 34 -4.08 -8.36 -11.34
C ALA A 34 -4.55 -7.31 -10.32
N PHE A 35 -4.58 -7.68 -9.04
CA PHE A 35 -4.84 -6.76 -7.93
C PHE A 35 -3.73 -5.73 -7.69
N GLY A 36 -2.48 -6.02 -8.08
CA GLY A 36 -1.40 -5.03 -8.08
C GLY A 36 -1.51 -4.03 -9.23
N LEU A 37 -2.28 -4.37 -10.28
CA LEU A 37 -2.63 -3.48 -11.38
C LEU A 37 -3.89 -2.67 -11.09
N TYR A 38 -4.73 -3.11 -10.16
CA TYR A 38 -5.86 -2.32 -9.66
C TYR A 38 -5.25 -1.11 -8.94
N PRO A 39 -5.29 0.09 -9.55
CA PRO A 39 -4.77 1.26 -8.90
C PRO A 39 -5.78 1.55 -7.79
N LYS A 40 -5.50 1.08 -6.57
CA LYS A 40 -6.11 1.69 -5.39
C LYS A 40 -5.90 3.19 -5.62
N LYS A 41 -6.97 3.97 -5.69
CA LYS A 41 -6.88 5.40 -5.96
C LYS A 41 -6.13 5.99 -4.77
N ILE A 42 -4.80 6.02 -4.86
CA ILE A 42 -3.95 6.54 -3.79
C ILE A 42 -4.14 8.04 -3.87
N ASN A 43 -5.14 8.52 -3.13
CA ASN A 43 -5.39 9.93 -3.00
C ASN A 43 -4.22 10.53 -2.24
N THR A 44 -3.78 11.71 -2.71
CA THR A 44 -2.84 12.55 -1.97
C THR A 44 -3.32 12.73 -0.53
N ILE A 45 -2.42 12.55 0.44
CA ILE A 45 -2.71 12.80 1.86
C ILE A 45 -2.18 14.16 2.30
N GLY A 46 -2.65 14.61 3.47
CA GLY A 46 -2.35 15.94 3.98
C GLY A 46 -3.25 17.01 3.37
N GLY A 47 -2.84 18.26 3.51
CA GLY A 47 -3.70 19.41 3.29
C GLY A 47 -3.23 20.60 4.12
N GLU A 48 -3.97 21.70 4.03
CA GLU A 48 -3.74 22.86 4.87
C GLU A 48 -3.93 22.47 6.35
N CYS A 49 -2.99 22.86 7.21
CA CYS A 49 -2.96 22.51 8.64
C CYS A 49 -2.85 21.00 8.96
N SER A 50 -2.51 20.16 7.99
CA SER A 50 -2.21 18.73 8.20
C SER A 50 -0.72 18.50 8.41
N VAL A 51 -0.40 17.64 9.39
CA VAL A 51 0.96 17.14 9.61
C VAL A 51 1.05 15.73 9.04
N VAL A 52 1.98 15.55 8.10
CA VAL A 52 2.27 14.25 7.47
C VAL A 52 3.67 13.82 7.90
N GLU A 53 3.74 12.66 8.55
CA GLU A 53 4.99 12.00 8.92
C GLU A 53 5.41 11.10 7.77
N ILE A 54 6.67 11.20 7.34
CA ILE A 54 7.26 10.34 6.30
C ILE A 54 8.33 9.48 6.95
N ASP A 55 8.39 8.21 6.54
CA ASP A 55 9.40 7.27 7.01
C ASP A 55 9.83 6.30 5.91
N GLU A 56 11.06 5.81 6.04
CA GLU A 56 11.69 4.84 5.15
C GLU A 56 12.05 3.58 5.93
N SER A 57 11.52 2.44 5.49
CA SER A 57 11.77 1.17 6.15
C SER A 57 12.24 0.13 5.16
N LYS A 58 13.38 -0.49 5.45
CA LYS A 58 13.92 -1.60 4.66
C LYS A 58 13.41 -2.93 5.21
N PHE A 59 12.31 -3.41 4.64
CA PHE A 59 11.69 -4.67 5.04
C PHE A 59 12.45 -5.87 4.46
N GLY A 60 13.03 -6.67 5.35
CA GLY A 60 13.56 -7.99 5.03
C GLY A 60 12.87 -9.02 5.90
N LYS A 61 12.35 -10.10 5.31
CA LYS A 61 11.73 -11.18 6.08
C LYS A 61 12.71 -12.35 6.25
N ARG A 62 12.91 -12.77 7.50
CA ARG A 62 13.25 -14.16 7.83
C ARG A 62 12.19 -14.71 8.75
N LYS A 63 11.59 -15.84 8.39
CA LYS A 63 10.68 -16.58 9.25
C LYS A 63 11.51 -17.66 9.96
N GLN A 64 11.65 -17.59 11.28
CA GLN A 64 12.33 -18.58 12.13
C GLN A 64 13.86 -18.76 11.89
N ASN A 65 14.60 -17.71 11.50
CA ASN A 65 16.07 -17.66 11.44
C ASN A 65 16.83 -18.71 10.58
N LYS A 66 16.17 -19.57 9.81
CA LYS A 66 16.82 -20.53 8.90
C LYS A 66 17.03 -19.98 7.47
N GLY A 67 18.08 -20.44 6.79
CA GLY A 67 18.36 -20.17 5.36
C GLY A 67 19.36 -19.03 5.06
N HIS A 68 19.57 -18.72 3.77
CA HIS A 68 20.39 -17.59 3.27
C HIS A 68 19.60 -16.28 3.30
N LYS A 69 20.30 -15.16 3.37
CA LYS A 69 19.72 -13.82 3.48
C LYS A 69 19.37 -13.35 2.06
N VAL A 70 18.11 -13.03 1.81
CA VAL A 70 17.67 -12.52 0.51
C VAL A 70 17.03 -11.14 0.66
N GLU A 71 17.16 -10.42 -0.46
CA GLU A 71 17.03 -9.01 -0.73
C GLU A 71 15.85 -8.33 -0.03
N ARG A 72 16.14 -7.16 0.53
CA ARG A 72 15.22 -6.40 1.36
C ARG A 72 14.50 -5.39 0.48
N ALA A 73 13.18 -5.32 0.57
CA ALA A 73 12.38 -4.31 -0.11
C ALA A 73 12.45 -3.00 0.68
N TRP A 74 12.71 -1.90 -0.01
CA TRP A 74 12.49 -0.60 0.60
C TRP A 74 11.01 -0.25 0.50
N ILE A 75 10.45 0.19 1.61
CA ILE A 75 9.11 0.76 1.64
C ILE A 75 9.25 2.18 2.15
N VAL A 76 8.75 3.14 1.38
CA VAL A 76 8.50 4.49 1.88
C VAL A 76 7.04 4.57 2.31
N GLY A 77 6.82 5.13 3.48
CA GLY A 77 5.52 5.35 4.06
C GLY A 77 5.27 6.82 4.35
N ALA A 78 4.01 7.22 4.28
CA ALA A 78 3.57 8.48 4.85
C ALA A 78 2.26 8.31 5.62
N ALA A 79 2.16 8.95 6.77
CA ALA A 79 1.02 8.88 7.66
C ALA A 79 0.57 10.28 8.08
N GLU A 80 -0.71 10.59 7.91
CA GLU A 80 -1.29 11.82 8.44
C GLU A 80 -1.63 11.66 9.92
N ARG A 81 -1.08 12.54 10.77
CA ARG A 81 -1.10 12.38 12.23
C ARG A 81 -2.51 12.33 12.83
N LYS A 82 -3.43 13.17 12.31
CA LYS A 82 -4.80 13.32 12.82
C LYS A 82 -5.75 12.28 12.23
N SER A 83 -5.73 12.10 10.91
CA SER A 83 -6.70 11.27 10.20
C SER A 83 -6.31 9.79 10.14
N ARG A 84 -5.06 9.45 10.50
CA ARG A 84 -4.46 8.10 10.37
C ARG A 84 -4.52 7.54 8.95
N LYS A 85 -4.67 8.40 7.92
CA LYS A 85 -4.51 8.00 6.52
C LYS A 85 -3.05 7.66 6.26
N ILE A 86 -2.81 6.52 5.64
CA ILE A 86 -1.47 5.99 5.38
C ILE A 86 -1.31 5.66 3.90
N ILE A 87 -0.14 5.98 3.35
CA ILE A 87 0.33 5.52 2.05
C ILE A 87 1.60 4.71 2.28
N LEU A 88 1.70 3.53 1.67
CA LEU A 88 2.91 2.72 1.65
C LEU A 88 3.26 2.39 0.20
N MET A 89 4.51 2.58 -0.18
CA MET A 89 5.00 2.31 -1.52
C MET A 89 6.30 1.52 -1.47
N ASN A 90 6.35 0.40 -2.19
CA ASN A 90 7.59 -0.31 -2.45
C ASN A 90 8.44 0.50 -3.44
N ILE A 91 9.72 0.70 -3.11
CA ILE A 91 10.68 1.43 -3.93
C ILE A 91 11.95 0.60 -4.11
N GLU A 92 12.64 0.80 -5.23
CA GLU A 92 13.89 0.09 -5.51
C GLU A 92 15.05 0.64 -4.66
N ASN A 93 15.09 1.96 -4.47
CA ASN A 93 16.10 2.66 -3.69
C ASN A 93 15.49 3.81 -2.89
N SER A 94 16.06 4.11 -1.72
CA SER A 94 15.59 5.18 -0.82
C SER A 94 16.41 6.46 -0.96
N ASN A 95 16.80 6.80 -2.20
CA ASN A 95 17.57 8.03 -2.43
C ASN A 95 16.65 9.27 -2.38
N CYS A 96 17.27 10.45 -2.25
CA CYS A 96 16.54 11.72 -2.17
C CYS A 96 15.62 11.96 -3.38
N LEU A 97 15.98 11.47 -4.57
CA LEU A 97 15.16 11.61 -5.77
C LEU A 97 13.87 10.80 -5.68
N THR A 98 13.96 9.55 -5.22
CA THR A 98 12.81 8.66 -5.03
C THR A 98 11.87 9.19 -3.96
N LEU A 99 12.41 9.73 -2.87
CA LEU A 99 11.63 10.36 -1.79
C LEU A 99 10.97 11.65 -2.25
N ALA A 100 11.69 12.52 -2.96
CA ALA A 100 11.11 13.74 -3.53
C ALA A 100 9.99 13.42 -4.53
N ALA A 101 10.17 12.40 -5.36
CA ALA A 101 9.14 11.91 -6.28
C ALA A 101 7.92 11.37 -5.53
N PHE A 102 8.13 10.62 -4.44
CA PHE A 102 7.07 10.14 -3.56
C PHE A 102 6.30 11.30 -2.93
N CYS A 103 6.99 12.26 -2.29
CA CYS A 103 6.37 13.45 -1.69
C CYS A 103 5.55 14.24 -2.72
N LYS A 104 6.13 14.52 -3.89
CA LYS A 104 5.47 15.27 -4.97
C LYS A 104 4.20 14.60 -5.46
N ARG A 105 4.15 13.26 -5.46
CA ARG A 105 3.02 12.48 -5.95
C ARG A 105 1.94 12.29 -4.90
N PHE A 106 2.32 12.12 -3.63
CA PHE A 106 1.42 11.59 -2.61
C PHE A 106 1.14 12.54 -1.44
N ILE A 107 1.87 13.66 -1.34
CA ILE A 107 1.71 14.62 -0.24
C ILE A 107 1.24 15.96 -0.79
N HIS A 108 0.19 16.50 -0.17
CA HIS A 108 -0.37 17.78 -0.58
C HIS A 108 0.63 18.90 -0.26
N LYS A 109 0.85 19.84 -1.19
CA LYS A 109 1.88 20.90 -1.08
C LYS A 109 1.73 21.81 0.15
N LYS A 110 0.50 22.00 0.64
CA LYS A 110 0.20 22.80 1.85
C LYS A 110 0.39 22.06 3.17
N SER A 111 0.83 20.79 3.13
CA SER A 111 1.04 20.00 4.35
C SER A 111 2.33 20.41 5.04
N ILE A 112 2.34 20.28 6.37
CA ILE A 112 3.57 20.32 7.16
C ILE A 112 4.15 18.91 7.15
N VAL A 113 5.32 18.75 6.55
CA VAL A 113 6.00 17.45 6.47
C VAL A 113 6.97 17.31 7.63
N PHE A 114 6.88 16.21 8.36
CA PHE A 114 7.84 15.83 9.38
C PHE A 114 8.59 14.57 8.92
N ASN A 115 9.91 14.65 8.86
CA ASN A 115 10.77 13.49 8.60
C ASN A 115 11.40 13.07 9.92
N GLY A 116 11.31 11.79 10.26
CA GLY A 116 11.88 11.25 11.50
C GLY A 116 13.39 10.98 11.46
N CYS A 117 14.04 11.24 10.32
CA CYS A 117 15.48 11.13 10.12
C CYS A 117 16.11 12.49 9.86
#